data_AF-A0A1J5J1I2-F1
#
_entry.id   AF-A0A1J5J1I2-F1
#
_cell.length_a   1.000
_cell.length_b   1.000
_cell.length_c   1.000
_cell.angle_alpha   90.00
_cell.angle_beta   90.00
_cell.angle_gamma   90.00
#
_symmetry.space_group_name_H-M   'P 1'
#
loop_
_entity.id
_entity.type
_entity.pdbx_description
1 polymer ?
#
loop_
_entity_poly.entity_id
_entity_poly.type
_entity_poly.pdbx_seq_one_letter_code
_entity_poly.pdbx_strand_id
1 'polypeptide(L)'
;MASAPHDIETTDPARQALDTVESWRKAWSGKDMDAYFSAYAADFDPGDKYPSLAAWQDYKRKVLGKKARIEVKIENAKPYALPDGSIKVFFLQHYRSGAYNSDDMKMLRLRNNGDGLMIVQEVTN
;
A
#
# COMPACT_ATOMS: atom_id res chain seq x y z
N MET A 1 45.37 9.12 -6.37
CA MET A 1 44.51 10.11 -5.66
C MET A 1 43.07 9.83 -6.04
N ALA A 2 42.17 9.95 -5.06
CA ALA A 2 40.91 9.24 -4.95
C ALA A 2 39.87 9.55 -6.05
N SER A 3 39.22 8.49 -6.54
CA SER A 3 37.87 8.57 -7.11
C SER A 3 36.92 7.90 -6.11
N ALA A 4 35.92 8.65 -5.67
CA ALA A 4 34.92 8.24 -4.69
C ALA A 4 34.14 6.98 -5.13
N PRO A 5 33.79 6.07 -4.21
CA PRO A 5 32.68 5.15 -4.45
C PRO A 5 31.39 5.97 -4.41
N HIS A 6 30.60 5.89 -5.47
CA HIS A 6 29.23 6.36 -5.44
C HIS A 6 28.45 5.36 -4.57
N ASP A 7 27.98 5.83 -3.41
CA ASP A 7 26.97 5.13 -2.60
C ASP A 7 25.67 5.02 -3.39
N ILE A 8 25.59 4.04 -4.29
CA ILE A 8 24.31 3.53 -4.76
C ILE A 8 23.83 2.59 -3.66
N GLU A 9 23.16 3.16 -2.67
CA GLU A 9 22.49 2.43 -1.60
C GLU A 9 21.51 1.48 -2.28
N THR A 10 21.92 0.21 -2.38
CA THR A 10 21.10 -0.85 -2.96
C THR A 10 20.04 -1.17 -1.91
N THR A 11 18.99 -0.36 -1.83
CA THR A 11 17.91 -0.60 -0.87
C THR A 11 17.30 -1.95 -1.18
N ASP A 12 17.38 -2.86 -0.21
CA ASP A 12 16.75 -4.17 -0.25
C ASP A 12 15.30 -4.01 -0.74
N PRO A 13 14.89 -4.66 -1.85
CA PRO A 13 13.53 -4.57 -2.37
C PRO A 13 12.46 -4.85 -1.30
N ALA A 14 12.76 -5.72 -0.32
CA ALA A 14 11.88 -5.99 0.81
C ALA A 14 11.70 -4.76 1.72
N ARG A 15 12.78 -4.01 1.98
CA ARG A 15 12.73 -2.76 2.73
C ARG A 15 11.95 -1.69 1.98
N GLN A 16 12.19 -1.52 0.68
CA GLN A 16 11.44 -0.57 -0.15
C GLN A 16 9.94 -0.90 -0.15
N ALA A 17 9.59 -2.19 -0.16
CA ALA A 17 8.20 -2.63 -0.07
C ALA A 17 7.57 -2.23 1.26
N LEU A 18 8.28 -2.44 2.38
CA LEU A 18 7.82 -2.02 3.70
C LEU A 18 7.65 -0.50 3.81
N ASP A 19 8.59 0.28 3.27
CA ASP A 19 8.52 1.76 3.25
C ASP A 19 7.33 2.26 2.40
N THR A 20 7.05 1.58 1.28
CA THR A 20 5.89 1.86 0.44
C THR A 20 4.58 1.58 1.19
N VAL A 21 4.50 0.44 1.89
CA VAL A 21 3.33 0.08 2.71
C VAL A 21 3.13 1.07 3.86
N GLU A 22 4.21 1.53 4.51
CA GLU A 22 4.10 2.53 5.58
C GLU A 22 3.66 3.90 5.05
N SER A 23 4.13 4.30 3.86
CA SER A 23 3.70 5.53 3.20
C SER A 23 2.22 5.48 2.84
N TRP A 24 1.77 4.35 2.28
CA TRP A 24 0.37 4.06 2.02
C TRP A 24 -0.50 4.15 3.29
N ARG A 25 -0.04 3.56 4.40
CA ARG A 25 -0.73 3.60 5.70
C ARG A 25 -0.84 5.03 6.25
N LYS A 26 0.23 5.82 6.13
CA LYS A 26 0.27 7.23 6.54
C LYS A 26 -0.70 8.08 5.73
N ALA A 27 -0.68 7.95 4.39
CA ALA A 27 -1.61 8.66 3.51
C ALA A 27 -3.07 8.32 3.85
N TRP A 28 -3.37 7.03 4.03
CA TRP A 28 -4.71 6.59 4.41
C TRP A 28 -5.15 7.13 5.78
N SER A 29 -4.30 7.03 6.80
CA SER A 29 -4.59 7.56 8.15
C SER A 29 -4.76 9.08 8.14
N GLY A 30 -3.95 9.78 7.34
CA GLY A 30 -4.03 11.23 7.14
C GLY A 30 -5.20 11.68 6.27
N LYS A 31 -5.99 10.75 5.73
CA LYS A 31 -7.04 11.01 4.74
C LYS A 31 -6.55 11.74 3.49
N ASP A 32 -5.27 11.64 3.17
CA ASP A 32 -4.71 12.14 1.93
C ASP A 32 -5.06 11.17 0.80
N MET A 33 -6.19 11.43 0.15
CA MET A 33 -6.72 10.52 -0.86
C MET A 33 -5.85 10.47 -2.11
N ASP A 34 -5.18 11.57 -2.45
CA ASP A 34 -4.38 11.62 -3.66
C ASP A 34 -3.06 10.86 -3.47
N ALA A 35 -2.39 11.04 -2.32
CA ALA A 35 -1.24 10.21 -1.95
C ALA A 35 -1.61 8.74 -1.70
N TYR A 36 -2.82 8.47 -1.19
CA TYR A 36 -3.31 7.11 -1.02
C TYR A 36 -3.48 6.41 -2.37
N PHE A 37 -4.13 7.05 -3.35
CA PHE A 37 -4.34 6.46 -4.67
C PHE A 37 -3.06 6.42 -5.52
N SER A 38 -2.12 7.34 -5.32
CA SER A 38 -0.83 7.30 -6.04
C SER A 38 0.03 6.09 -5.67
N ALA A 39 -0.24 5.42 -4.55
CA ALA A 39 0.43 4.17 -4.18
C ALA A 39 -0.04 2.97 -5.02
N TYR A 40 -1.14 3.10 -5.78
CA TYR A 40 -1.72 2.02 -6.58
C TYR A 40 -1.31 2.15 -8.05
N ALA A 41 -0.97 1.01 -8.67
CA ALA A 41 -0.62 0.96 -10.07
C ALA A 41 -1.84 1.24 -10.98
N ALA A 42 -1.59 1.72 -12.19
CA ALA A 42 -2.65 1.95 -13.18
C ALA A 42 -3.37 0.66 -13.60
N ASP A 43 -2.69 -0.48 -13.51
CA ASP A 43 -3.24 -1.82 -13.74
C ASP A 43 -3.64 -2.54 -12.44
N PHE A 44 -3.85 -1.80 -11.34
CA PHE A 44 -4.36 -2.36 -10.10
C PHE A 44 -5.70 -3.08 -10.32
N ASP A 45 -5.77 -4.31 -9.82
CA ASP A 45 -6.99 -5.11 -9.81
C ASP A 45 -7.76 -4.89 -8.48
N PRO A 46 -8.90 -4.17 -8.49
CA PRO A 46 -9.72 -3.95 -7.31
C PRO A 46 -10.54 -5.20 -6.90
N GLY A 47 -10.41 -6.30 -7.64
CA GLY A 47 -11.17 -7.54 -7.51
C GLY A 47 -12.61 -7.42 -8.01
N ASP A 48 -13.33 -8.55 -7.99
CA ASP A 48 -14.67 -8.68 -8.60
C ASP A 48 -15.77 -7.83 -7.96
N LYS A 49 -15.50 -7.18 -6.82
CA LYS A 49 -16.45 -6.32 -6.12
C LYS A 49 -16.71 -5.00 -6.85
N TYR A 50 -15.81 -4.58 -7.74
CA TYR A 50 -15.90 -3.30 -8.45
C TYR A 50 -15.78 -3.50 -9.96
N PRO A 51 -16.62 -2.83 -10.77
CA PRO A 51 -16.59 -2.99 -12.22
C PRO A 51 -15.36 -2.34 -12.89
N SER A 52 -14.66 -1.45 -12.19
CA SER A 52 -13.45 -0.78 -12.69
C SER A 52 -12.63 -0.16 -11.56
N LEU A 53 -11.36 0.17 -11.85
CA LEU A 53 -10.49 0.95 -10.97
C LEU A 53 -11.14 2.28 -10.56
N ALA A 54 -11.73 3.00 -11.53
CA ALA A 54 -12.40 4.28 -11.26
C ALA A 54 -13.59 4.12 -10.31
N ALA A 55 -14.41 3.09 -10.49
CA ALA A 55 -15.54 2.82 -9.59
C ALA A 55 -15.07 2.49 -8.15
N TRP A 56 -13.95 1.76 -8.02
CA TRP A 56 -13.32 1.51 -6.73
C TRP A 56 -12.80 2.80 -6.07
N GLN A 57 -12.12 3.67 -6.83
CA GLN A 57 -11.62 4.96 -6.33
C GLN A 57 -12.78 5.85 -5.85
N ASP A 58 -13.85 5.96 -6.64
CA ASP A 58 -15.04 6.72 -6.28
C ASP A 58 -15.71 6.20 -5.00
N TYR A 59 -15.84 4.88 -4.87
CA TYR A 59 -16.36 4.26 -3.66
C TYR A 59 -15.49 4.59 -2.45
N LYS A 60 -14.17 4.41 -2.57
CA LYS A 60 -13.20 4.70 -1.50
C LYS A 60 -13.24 6.17 -1.09
N ARG A 61 -13.27 7.12 -2.04
CA ARG A 61 -13.42 8.56 -1.74
C ARG A 61 -14.70 8.84 -0.97
N LYS A 62 -15.84 8.26 -1.38
CA LYS A 62 -17.12 8.42 -0.69
C LYS A 62 -17.12 7.86 0.72
N VAL A 63 -16.58 6.64 0.93
CA VAL A 63 -16.59 5.98 2.24
C VAL A 63 -15.60 6.59 3.20
N LEU A 64 -14.36 6.84 2.75
CA LEU A 64 -13.29 7.42 3.57
C LEU A 64 -13.52 8.91 3.83
N GLY A 65 -14.08 9.64 2.86
CA GLY A 65 -14.42 11.06 3.00
C GLY A 65 -15.44 11.32 4.12
N LYS A 66 -16.40 10.42 4.32
CA LYS A 66 -17.41 10.48 5.40
C LYS A 66 -16.85 10.25 6.81
N LYS A 67 -15.63 9.71 6.95
CA LYS A 67 -15.03 9.42 8.25
C LYS A 67 -14.45 10.69 8.86
N ALA A 68 -14.81 11.03 10.08
CA ALA A 68 -14.25 12.20 10.77
C ALA A 68 -12.74 12.04 11.06
N ARG A 69 -12.33 10.85 11.51
CA ARG A 69 -10.94 10.48 11.79
C ARG A 69 -10.69 9.06 11.31
N ILE A 70 -9.51 8.80 10.74
CA ILE A 70 -9.05 7.48 10.36
C ILE A 70 -7.74 7.21 11.10
N GLU A 71 -7.64 6.05 11.73
CA GLU A 71 -6.39 5.54 12.30
C GLU A 71 -6.18 4.14 11.76
N VAL A 72 -5.06 3.96 11.04
CA VAL A 72 -4.64 2.65 10.54
C VAL A 72 -3.30 2.31 11.17
N LYS A 73 -3.22 1.18 11.87
CA LYS A 73 -1.96 0.61 12.35
C LYS A 73 -1.69 -0.70 11.63
N ILE A 74 -0.41 -0.94 11.38
CA ILE A 74 0.08 -2.15 10.73
C ILE A 74 0.95 -2.88 11.74
N GLU A 75 0.67 -4.17 11.94
CA GLU A 75 1.44 -5.05 12.80
C GLU A 75 1.96 -6.24 12.00
N ASN A 76 3.15 -6.71 12.39
CA ASN A 76 3.78 -7.91 11.84
C ASN A 76 3.89 -7.92 10.29
N ALA A 77 4.26 -6.78 9.70
CA ALA A 77 4.47 -6.69 8.26
C ALA A 77 5.64 -7.56 7.79
N LYS A 78 5.35 -8.50 6.88
CA LYS A 78 6.31 -9.48 6.37
C LYS A 78 6.34 -9.43 4.84
N PRO A 79 7.47 -9.01 4.24
CA PRO A 79 7.65 -9.04 2.79
C PRO A 79 8.12 -10.42 2.31
N TYR A 80 7.63 -10.83 1.14
CA TYR A 80 7.97 -12.08 0.46
C TYR A 80 8.19 -11.77 -1.03
N ALA A 81 9.44 -11.87 -1.48
CA ALA A 81 9.77 -11.75 -2.89
C ALA A 81 9.22 -12.94 -3.69
N LEU A 82 8.73 -12.67 -4.89
CA LEU A 82 8.21 -13.67 -5.81
C LEU A 82 9.14 -13.83 -7.03
N PRO A 83 9.09 -14.99 -7.72
CA PRO A 83 9.96 -15.26 -8.87
C PRO A 83 9.79 -14.29 -10.04
N ASP A 84 8.65 -13.61 -10.13
CA ASP A 84 8.34 -12.62 -11.16
C ASP A 84 8.84 -11.20 -10.82
N GLY A 85 9.59 -11.05 -9.72
CA GLY A 85 10.13 -9.78 -9.25
C GLY A 85 9.13 -8.92 -8.46
N SER A 86 7.88 -9.36 -8.28
CA SER A 86 6.93 -8.71 -7.39
C SER A 86 7.15 -9.12 -5.92
N ILE A 87 6.63 -8.35 -4.98
CA ILE A 87 6.77 -8.59 -3.53
C ILE A 87 5.38 -8.61 -2.92
N LYS A 88 5.06 -9.67 -2.17
CA LYS A 88 3.87 -9.70 -1.33
C LYS A 88 4.22 -9.27 0.09
N VAL A 89 3.45 -8.33 0.65
CA VAL A 89 3.56 -7.92 2.04
C VAL A 89 2.30 -8.32 2.76
N PHE A 90 2.44 -9.19 3.76
CA PHE A 90 1.34 -9.61 4.63
C PHE A 90 1.44 -8.89 5.96
N PHE A 91 0.31 -8.42 6.48
CA PHE A 91 0.27 -7.72 7.77
C PHE A 91 -1.11 -7.79 8.41
N LEU A 92 -1.14 -7.62 9.73
CA LEU A 92 -2.36 -7.36 10.47
C LEU A 92 -2.65 -5.86 10.44
N GLN A 93 -3.84 -5.49 10.01
CA GLN A 93 -4.30 -4.11 9.98
C GLN A 93 -5.28 -3.87 11.12
N HIS A 94 -4.98 -2.89 11.97
CA HIS A 94 -5.94 -2.34 12.92
C HIS A 94 -6.51 -1.04 12.37
N TYR A 95 -7.78 -1.06 11.98
CA TYR A 95 -8.51 0.11 11.53
C TYR A 95 -9.41 0.63 12.64
N ARG A 96 -9.33 1.93 12.93
CA ARG A 96 -10.17 2.61 13.91
C ARG A 96 -10.71 3.92 13.32
N SER A 97 -12.03 4.11 13.38
CA SER A 97 -12.70 5.31 12.86
C SER A 97 -14.00 5.57 13.63
N GLY A 98 -13.87 6.11 14.85
CA GLY A 98 -15.02 6.38 15.73
C GLY A 98 -15.65 5.07 16.20
N ALA A 99 -16.94 4.88 15.92
CA ALA A 99 -17.66 3.66 16.30
C ALA A 99 -17.30 2.42 15.45
N TYR A 100 -16.66 2.60 14.28
CA TYR A 100 -16.28 1.50 13.42
C TYR A 100 -14.81 1.13 13.61
N ASN A 101 -14.57 -0.11 13.98
CA ASN A 101 -13.25 -0.69 14.24
C ASN A 101 -13.18 -2.08 13.60
N SER A 102 -12.06 -2.41 12.97
CA SER A 102 -11.82 -3.75 12.42
C SER A 102 -10.35 -4.12 12.57
N ASP A 103 -10.11 -5.43 12.70
CA ASP A 103 -8.78 -6.03 12.72
C ASP A 103 -8.77 -7.11 11.64
N ASP A 104 -8.09 -6.84 10.54
CA ASP A 104 -8.16 -7.64 9.31
C ASP A 104 -6.77 -8.05 8.85
N MET A 105 -6.63 -9.27 8.32
CA MET A 105 -5.38 -9.70 7.71
C MET A 105 -5.35 -9.21 6.25
N LYS A 106 -4.31 -8.45 5.90
CA LYS A 106 -4.12 -7.91 4.55
C LYS A 106 -2.92 -8.52 3.86
N MET A 107 -3.02 -8.61 2.53
CA MET A 107 -1.92 -8.88 1.63
C MET A 107 -1.91 -7.82 0.53
N LEU A 108 -0.79 -7.12 0.40
CA LEU A 108 -0.52 -6.22 -0.72
C LEU A 108 0.53 -6.86 -1.61
N ARG A 109 0.27 -6.94 -2.91
CA ARG A 109 1.28 -7.28 -3.91
C ARG A 109 1.79 -5.98 -4.52
N LEU A 110 3.09 -5.77 -4.43
CA LEU A 110 3.79 -4.63 -5.00
C LEU A 110 4.64 -5.06 -6.17
N ARG A 111 4.69 -4.24 -7.21
CA ARG A 111 5.56 -4.44 -8.37
C ARG A 111 6.29 -3.15 -8.69
N ASN A 112 7.56 -3.26 -9.08
CA ASN A 112 8.32 -2.11 -9.54
C ASN A 112 7.81 -1.69 -10.94
N ASN A 113 7.46 -0.42 -11.11
CA ASN A 113 6.98 0.12 -12.38
C ASN A 113 8.01 1.00 -13.12
N GLY A 114 9.25 1.08 -12.62
CA GLY A 114 10.31 1.96 -13.13
C GLY A 114 10.58 3.17 -12.25
N ASP A 115 9.53 3.74 -11.64
CA ASP A 115 9.63 4.91 -10.75
C ASP A 115 9.53 4.53 -9.25
N GLY A 116 9.08 3.31 -8.95
CA GLY A 116 9.01 2.79 -7.60
C GLY A 116 8.14 1.53 -7.49
N LEU A 117 7.98 1.04 -6.26
CA LEU A 117 7.04 -0.03 -5.97
C LEU A 117 5.62 0.54 -5.91
N MET A 118 4.71 -0.07 -6.67
CA MET A 118 3.29 0.26 -6.65
C MET A 118 2.45 -0.96 -6.32
N ILE A 119 1.32 -0.74 -5.64
CA ILE A 119 0.36 -1.77 -5.29
C ILE A 119 -0.40 -2.20 -6.55
N VAL A 120 -0.25 -3.45 -6.95
CA VAL A 120 -0.96 -4.04 -8.10
C VAL A 120 -2.12 -4.94 -7.66
N GLN A 121 -2.13 -5.37 -6.40
CA GLN A 121 -3.20 -6.20 -5.85
C GLN A 121 -3.36 -5.98 -4.35
N GLU A 122 -4.61 -5.94 -3.88
CA GLU A 122 -4.95 -5.84 -2.46
C GLU A 122 -5.98 -6.92 -2.11
N VAL A 123 -5.65 -7.78 -1.15
CA VAL A 123 -6.55 -8.82 -0.63
C VAL A 123 -6.73 -8.61 0.87
N THR A 124 -7.97 -8.77 1.33
CA THR A 124 -8.35 -8.66 2.75
C THR A 124 -9.08 -9.93 3.15
N ASN A 125 -8.60 -10.59 4.20
CA ASN A 125 -9.13 -11.84 4.75
C ASN A 125 -9.78 -11.62 6.12
#